data_AF-A0A7V3FTQ2-F1
#
_entry.id   AF-A0A7V3FTQ2-F1
#
_cell.length_a   1.000
_cell.length_b   1.000
_cell.length_c   1.000
_cell.angle_alpha   90.00
_cell.angle_beta   90.00
_cell.angle_gamma   90.00
#
_symmetry.space_group_name_H-M   'P 1'
#
loop_
_entity.id
_entity.type
_entity.pdbx_description
1 polymer ?
#
loop_
_entity_poly.entity_id
_entity_poly.type
_entity_poly.pdbx_seq_one_letter_code
_entity_poly.pdbx_strand_id
1 'polypeptide(L)'
;MIRRIFVFLLTVCFSQLNAQITSGKITYERKTNLYKQMKGENVKNWIKEEDKIKLEYFELFFNDTCSAFKPQESELKENFAWATSKNKVYQNFNNSTRYMIKDMWGEEVHITDSLFQRKWQMTESTRKIAGYNCRKAVWRANDTTRIYAWFSYDIATSTGPESFNGLPGVILGLATEDGGIVYFAKKVELIKADEAQLVPPKKKKVRSIHELKKEMEKEYGKEKWFKGMWNAQFEIW
;
A
#
# COMPACT_ATOMS: atom_id res chain seq x y z
N MET A 1 50.24 45.72 29.06
CA MET A 1 48.77 45.66 28.87
C MET A 1 48.50 44.96 27.54
N ILE A 2 48.28 43.64 27.53
CA ILE A 2 48.11 42.85 26.29
C ILE A 2 46.66 42.38 26.25
N ARG A 3 45.89 42.92 25.30
CA ARG A 3 44.47 42.65 25.13
C ARG A 3 44.33 41.46 24.17
N ARG A 4 44.06 40.27 24.71
CA ARG A 4 43.83 39.05 23.90
C ARG A 4 42.43 39.11 23.28
N ILE A 5 42.38 39.26 21.96
CA ILE A 5 41.14 39.17 21.17
C ILE A 5 40.88 37.69 20.91
N PHE A 6 39.78 37.17 21.44
CA PHE A 6 39.27 35.82 21.14
C PHE A 6 38.45 35.90 19.86
N VAL A 7 38.97 35.36 18.76
CA VAL A 7 38.20 35.19 17.51
C VAL A 7 37.45 33.87 17.61
N PHE A 8 36.12 33.95 17.77
CA PHE A 8 35.23 32.79 17.74
C PHE A 8 35.01 32.39 16.28
N LEU A 9 35.68 31.31 15.84
CA LEU A 9 35.51 30.76 14.50
C LEU A 9 34.17 30.01 14.43
N LEU A 10 33.15 30.62 13.84
CA LEU A 10 31.84 30.00 13.62
C LEU A 10 31.98 28.94 12.52
N THR A 11 32.19 27.67 12.89
CA THR A 11 32.11 26.54 11.94
C THR A 11 30.68 26.37 11.48
N VAL A 12 30.38 26.90 10.28
CA VAL A 12 29.14 26.62 9.56
C VAL A 12 29.17 25.14 9.15
N CYS A 13 28.41 24.32 9.87
CA CYS A 13 28.22 22.93 9.52
C CYS A 13 27.36 22.87 8.24
N PHE A 14 28.00 22.71 7.08
CA PHE A 14 27.31 22.43 5.83
C PHE A 14 26.72 21.02 5.92
N SER A 15 25.52 20.89 6.47
CA SER A 15 24.73 19.67 6.29
C SER A 15 24.36 19.58 4.81
N GLN A 16 24.87 18.57 4.11
CA GLN A 16 24.40 18.22 2.77
C GLN A 16 22.90 17.93 2.86
N LEU A 17 22.08 18.86 2.40
CA LEU A 17 20.65 18.66 2.22
C LEU A 17 20.49 17.70 1.04
N ASN A 18 20.40 16.40 1.34
CA ASN A 18 19.91 15.44 0.36
C ASN A 18 18.46 15.81 0.07
N ALA A 19 18.19 16.30 -1.14
CA ALA A 19 16.83 16.56 -1.58
C ALA A 19 16.05 15.24 -1.50
N GLN A 20 14.95 15.23 -0.74
CA GLN A 20 14.09 14.07 -0.68
C GLN A 20 13.40 13.87 -2.02
N ILE A 21 13.23 12.62 -2.43
CA ILE A 21 12.52 12.29 -3.66
C ILE A 21 11.05 12.61 -3.47
N THR A 22 10.53 13.49 -4.32
CA THR A 22 9.17 14.02 -4.26
C THR A 22 8.21 13.43 -5.29
N SER A 23 8.73 12.80 -6.35
CA SER A 23 7.91 12.12 -7.35
C SER A 23 8.61 10.93 -7.99
N GLY A 24 7.83 9.97 -8.46
CA GLY A 24 8.37 8.79 -9.10
C GLY A 24 7.33 7.72 -9.39
N LYS A 25 7.84 6.59 -9.88
CA LYS A 25 7.12 5.34 -10.08
C LYS A 25 7.83 4.21 -9.34
N ILE A 26 7.07 3.39 -8.63
CA ILE A 26 7.58 2.19 -7.95
C ILE A 26 6.86 0.97 -8.50
N THR A 27 7.61 -0.01 -8.98
CA THR A 27 7.06 -1.31 -9.38
C THR A 27 7.16 -2.29 -8.22
N TYR A 28 6.02 -2.82 -7.78
CA TYR A 28 5.91 -3.84 -6.74
C TYR A 28 5.68 -5.22 -7.35
N GLU A 29 6.27 -6.22 -6.73
CA GLU A 29 5.90 -7.63 -6.90
C GLU A 29 5.07 -8.04 -5.68
N ARG A 30 3.83 -8.46 -5.93
CA ARG A 30 2.94 -9.08 -4.94
C ARG A 30 3.08 -10.59 -5.03
N LYS A 31 3.46 -11.21 -3.92
CA LYS A 31 3.38 -12.66 -3.72
C LYS A 31 2.16 -12.96 -2.86
N THR A 32 1.25 -13.75 -3.40
CA THR A 32 0.08 -14.23 -2.67
C THR A 32 0.15 -15.75 -2.52
N ASN A 33 0.15 -16.22 -1.29
CA ASN A 33 0.01 -17.63 -0.96
C ASN A 33 -1.48 -18.00 -0.95
N LEU A 34 -1.93 -18.65 -2.02
CA LEU A 34 -3.34 -18.96 -2.26
C LEU A 34 -3.92 -19.91 -1.20
N TYR A 35 -3.10 -20.80 -0.62
CA TYR A 35 -3.55 -21.70 0.46
C TYR A 35 -3.85 -20.96 1.77
N LYS A 36 -3.10 -19.89 2.07
CA LYS A 36 -3.32 -19.09 3.28
C LYS A 36 -4.48 -18.11 3.09
N GLN A 37 -4.56 -17.54 1.89
CA GLN A 37 -5.58 -16.58 1.48
C GLN A 37 -6.97 -17.24 1.41
N MET A 38 -7.06 -18.39 0.75
CA MET A 38 -8.30 -19.13 0.57
C MET A 38 -8.40 -20.17 1.68
N LYS A 39 -8.98 -19.79 2.82
CA LYS A 39 -9.15 -20.69 3.96
C LYS A 39 -10.28 -21.68 3.67
N GLY A 40 -9.95 -22.86 3.15
CA GLY A 40 -10.91 -23.96 2.94
C GLY A 40 -10.25 -25.27 2.49
N GLU A 41 -10.76 -26.42 2.96
CA GLU A 41 -10.22 -27.76 2.67
C GLU A 41 -10.14 -28.06 1.16
N ASN A 42 -11.02 -27.46 0.36
CA ASN A 42 -11.13 -27.73 -1.07
C ASN A 42 -10.09 -27.03 -1.93
N VAL A 43 -9.32 -26.05 -1.43
CA VAL A 43 -8.40 -25.26 -2.28
C VAL A 43 -7.30 -26.12 -2.90
N LYS A 44 -6.84 -27.14 -2.16
CA LYS A 44 -5.84 -28.10 -2.63
C LYS A 44 -6.32 -28.97 -3.79
N ASN A 45 -7.63 -29.09 -4.01
CA ASN A 45 -8.19 -29.85 -5.12
C ASN A 45 -8.14 -29.06 -6.44
N TRP A 46 -8.00 -27.73 -6.38
CA TRP A 46 -8.08 -26.83 -7.54
C TRP A 46 -6.73 -26.16 -7.82
N ILE A 47 -5.90 -26.00 -6.79
CA ILE A 47 -4.59 -25.36 -6.84
C ILE A 47 -3.57 -26.38 -6.35
N LYS A 48 -2.64 -26.74 -7.23
CA LYS A 48 -1.54 -27.64 -6.89
C LYS A 48 -0.51 -26.92 -6.03
N GLU A 49 0.33 -27.69 -5.34
CA GLU A 49 1.38 -27.11 -4.50
C GLU A 49 2.38 -26.24 -5.28
N GLU A 50 2.66 -26.59 -6.53
CA GLU A 50 3.50 -25.82 -7.45
C GLU A 50 2.91 -24.43 -7.76
N ASP A 51 1.59 -24.30 -7.78
CA ASP A 51 0.85 -23.07 -8.10
C ASP A 51 0.42 -22.29 -6.84
N LYS A 52 0.83 -22.73 -5.64
CA LYS A 52 0.37 -22.13 -4.38
C LYS A 52 0.77 -20.66 -4.22
N ILE A 53 1.83 -20.22 -4.93
CA ILE A 53 2.30 -18.84 -4.91
C ILE A 53 1.93 -18.18 -6.23
N LYS A 54 1.04 -17.20 -6.16
CA LYS A 54 0.73 -16.32 -7.27
C LYS A 54 1.61 -15.07 -7.22
N LEU A 55 2.22 -14.72 -8.35
CA LEU A 55 3.02 -13.52 -8.53
C LEU A 55 2.26 -12.52 -9.40
N GLU A 56 2.13 -11.29 -8.92
CA GLU A 56 1.47 -10.20 -9.63
C GLU A 56 2.31 -8.93 -9.52
N TYR A 57 2.23 -8.05 -10.51
CA TYR A 57 2.98 -6.80 -10.53
C TYR A 57 2.03 -5.62 -10.46
N PHE A 58 2.45 -4.61 -9.69
CA PHE A 58 1.70 -3.38 -9.48
C PHE A 58 2.62 -2.18 -9.63
N GLU A 59 2.05 -1.05 -10.01
CA GLU A 59 2.75 0.21 -10.12
C GLU A 59 2.15 1.23 -9.15
N LEU A 60 3.02 1.94 -8.44
CA LEU A 60 2.67 3.10 -7.63
C LEU A 60 3.29 4.33 -8.24
N PHE A 61 2.44 5.23 -8.74
CA PHE A 61 2.83 6.56 -9.15
C PHE A 61 2.61 7.50 -7.97
N PHE A 62 3.55 8.39 -7.72
CA PHE A 62 3.41 9.34 -6.62
C PHE A 62 4.04 10.69 -6.95
N ASN A 63 3.52 11.71 -6.30
CA ASN A 63 4.17 13.00 -6.14
C ASN A 63 4.02 13.46 -4.66
N ASP A 64 4.28 14.73 -4.36
CA ASP A 64 4.17 15.27 -3.00
C ASP A 64 2.75 15.25 -2.42
N THR A 65 1.73 15.24 -3.28
CA THR A 65 0.35 15.51 -2.88
C THR A 65 -0.60 14.35 -3.15
N CYS A 66 -0.26 13.47 -4.09
CA CYS A 66 -1.11 12.40 -4.57
C CYS A 66 -0.31 11.12 -4.86
N SER A 67 -0.99 9.98 -4.80
CA SER A 67 -0.47 8.71 -5.31
C SER A 67 -1.55 7.86 -5.95
N ALA A 68 -1.16 7.04 -6.92
CA ALA A 68 -2.01 6.06 -7.58
C ALA A 68 -1.33 4.69 -7.64
N PHE A 69 -1.93 3.72 -6.97
CA PHE A 69 -1.56 2.32 -6.99
C PHE A 69 -2.49 1.55 -7.93
N LYS A 70 -1.93 0.87 -8.92
CA LYS A 70 -2.69 0.12 -9.92
C LYS A 70 -1.98 -1.18 -10.32
N PRO A 71 -2.73 -2.23 -10.71
CA PRO A 71 -2.12 -3.41 -11.30
C PRO A 71 -1.37 -3.03 -12.58
N GLN A 72 -0.20 -3.63 -12.79
CA GLN A 72 0.51 -3.52 -14.05
C GLN A 72 -0.26 -4.33 -15.10
N GLU A 73 -0.55 -3.69 -16.24
CA GLU A 73 -1.23 -4.37 -17.35
C GLU A 73 -0.30 -5.44 -17.94
N SER A 74 -0.88 -6.59 -18.27
CA SER A 74 -0.20 -7.71 -18.89
C SER A 74 -1.14 -8.34 -19.90
N GLU A 75 -0.66 -8.51 -21.13
CA GLU A 75 -1.40 -9.18 -22.21
C GLU A 75 -1.42 -10.70 -22.06
N LEU A 76 -0.56 -11.25 -21.18
CA LEU A 76 -0.51 -12.68 -20.92
C LEU A 76 -1.74 -13.13 -20.13
N LYS A 77 -2.38 -14.21 -20.61
CA LYS A 77 -3.48 -14.86 -19.90
C LYS A 77 -3.00 -15.32 -18.53
N GLU A 78 -3.67 -14.83 -17.50
CA GLU A 78 -3.26 -15.06 -16.12
C GLU A 78 -3.98 -16.27 -15.52
N ASN A 79 -3.20 -17.24 -15.04
CA ASN A 79 -3.75 -18.38 -14.31
C ASN A 79 -4.35 -17.91 -12.97
N PHE A 80 -5.49 -18.48 -12.60
CA PHE A 80 -6.19 -18.17 -11.34
C PHE A 80 -6.46 -16.67 -11.15
N ALA A 81 -6.84 -15.94 -12.22
CA ALA A 81 -7.19 -14.52 -12.13
C ALA A 81 -8.31 -14.25 -11.11
N TRP A 82 -9.21 -15.21 -10.90
CA TRP A 82 -10.29 -15.16 -9.91
C TRP A 82 -9.82 -15.29 -8.45
N ALA A 83 -8.59 -15.73 -8.20
CA ALA A 83 -8.12 -16.07 -6.86
C ALA A 83 -7.60 -14.85 -6.07
N THR A 84 -7.36 -13.71 -6.74
CA THR A 84 -6.82 -12.50 -6.13
C THR A 84 -7.54 -11.25 -6.62
N SER A 85 -7.64 -10.24 -5.77
CA SER A 85 -8.21 -8.94 -6.15
C SER A 85 -7.15 -8.00 -6.70
N LYS A 86 -7.44 -7.35 -7.84
CA LYS A 86 -6.59 -6.32 -8.43
C LYS A 86 -7.20 -4.94 -8.25
N ASN A 87 -7.04 -4.41 -7.05
CA ASN A 87 -7.63 -3.12 -6.71
C ASN A 87 -6.81 -1.97 -7.33
N LYS A 88 -7.48 -0.85 -7.58
CA LYS A 88 -6.83 0.44 -7.83
C LYS A 88 -7.09 1.36 -6.66
N VAL A 89 -6.06 2.06 -6.19
CA VAL A 89 -6.17 2.98 -5.05
C VAL A 89 -5.51 4.29 -5.42
N TYR A 90 -6.25 5.38 -5.21
CA TYR A 90 -5.77 6.75 -5.37
C TYR A 90 -5.84 7.41 -4.00
N GLN A 91 -4.80 8.13 -3.62
CA GLN A 91 -4.72 8.86 -2.36
C GLN A 91 -4.35 10.29 -2.65
N ASN A 92 -5.02 11.21 -1.96
CA ASN A 92 -4.70 12.63 -1.99
C ASN A 92 -4.44 13.08 -0.55
N PHE A 93 -3.21 13.50 -0.30
CA PHE A 93 -2.70 13.87 1.02
C PHE A 93 -3.10 15.29 1.40
N ASN A 94 -3.32 16.19 0.43
CA ASN A 94 -3.75 17.56 0.69
C ASN A 94 -5.14 17.63 1.30
N ASN A 95 -6.06 16.80 0.80
CA ASN A 95 -7.44 16.76 1.28
C ASN A 95 -7.70 15.56 2.22
N SER A 96 -6.69 14.73 2.49
CA SER A 96 -6.81 13.52 3.29
C SER A 96 -7.92 12.58 2.82
N THR A 97 -8.01 12.37 1.50
CA THR A 97 -8.98 11.45 0.88
C THR A 97 -8.31 10.28 0.19
N ARG A 98 -9.06 9.18 0.07
CA ARG A 98 -8.72 8.04 -0.79
C ARG A 98 -9.91 7.68 -1.67
N TYR A 99 -9.59 7.18 -2.85
CA TYR A 99 -10.53 6.60 -3.78
C TYR A 99 -10.06 5.18 -4.14
N MET A 100 -10.96 4.22 -4.10
CA MET A 100 -10.67 2.81 -4.36
C MET A 100 -11.59 2.27 -5.44
N ILE A 101 -11.04 1.41 -6.29
CA ILE A 101 -11.76 0.64 -7.27
C ILE A 101 -11.49 -0.82 -6.94
N LYS A 102 -12.55 -1.55 -6.58
CA LYS A 102 -12.49 -2.96 -6.20
C LYS A 102 -13.45 -3.73 -7.08
N ASP A 103 -13.05 -4.92 -7.52
CA ASP A 103 -13.99 -5.89 -8.09
C ASP A 103 -14.69 -6.61 -6.94
N MET A 104 -16.02 -6.61 -6.95
CA MET A 104 -16.84 -7.30 -5.97
C MET A 104 -17.92 -8.06 -6.72
N TRP A 105 -17.82 -9.39 -6.73
CA TRP A 105 -18.72 -10.29 -7.47
C TRP A 105 -18.81 -9.99 -8.98
N GLY A 106 -17.69 -9.59 -9.60
CA GLY A 106 -17.64 -9.28 -11.02
C GLY A 106 -18.19 -7.90 -11.38
N GLU A 107 -18.55 -7.08 -10.38
CA GLU A 107 -18.85 -5.67 -10.57
C GLU A 107 -17.72 -4.77 -10.08
N GLU A 108 -17.37 -3.76 -10.90
CA GLU A 108 -16.43 -2.70 -10.51
C GLU A 108 -17.11 -1.72 -9.55
N VAL A 109 -16.72 -1.76 -8.28
CA VAL A 109 -17.25 -0.88 -7.22
C VAL A 109 -16.27 0.27 -6.96
N HIS A 110 -16.77 1.49 -7.13
CA HIS A 110 -16.04 2.73 -6.89
C HIS A 110 -16.37 3.31 -5.52
N ILE A 111 -15.33 3.57 -4.74
CA ILE A 111 -15.45 3.90 -3.32
C ILE A 111 -14.60 5.13 -3.01
N THR A 112 -15.13 6.08 -2.26
CA THR A 112 -14.38 7.26 -1.80
C THR A 112 -14.52 7.43 -0.29
N ASP A 113 -13.43 7.71 0.41
CA ASP A 113 -13.42 7.87 1.86
C ASP A 113 -12.25 8.74 2.33
N SER A 114 -12.16 8.97 3.62
CA SER A 114 -10.99 9.59 4.26
C SER A 114 -9.78 8.65 4.23
N LEU A 115 -8.57 9.22 4.34
CA LEU A 115 -7.35 8.44 4.53
C LEU A 115 -7.42 7.62 5.82
N PHE A 116 -7.12 6.33 5.71
CA PHE A 116 -7.12 5.44 6.87
C PHE A 116 -5.94 5.74 7.79
N GLN A 117 -6.23 6.14 9.02
CA GLN A 117 -5.24 6.45 10.05
C GLN A 117 -4.74 5.17 10.73
N ARG A 118 -3.46 4.84 10.55
CA ARG A 118 -2.83 3.65 11.14
C ARG A 118 -1.85 4.05 12.24
N LYS A 119 -1.96 3.41 13.41
CA LYS A 119 -1.02 3.59 14.53
C LYS A 119 0.17 2.65 14.37
N TRP A 120 1.18 3.10 13.65
CA TRP A 120 2.41 2.33 13.41
C TRP A 120 3.32 2.30 14.64
N GLN A 121 3.86 1.13 14.94
CA GLN A 121 4.90 0.91 15.94
C GLN A 121 6.25 0.78 15.23
N MET A 122 7.13 1.75 15.43
CA MET A 122 8.46 1.76 14.83
C MET A 122 9.36 0.72 15.50
N THR A 123 10.22 0.07 14.72
CA THR A 123 11.20 -0.90 15.23
C THR A 123 12.60 -0.51 14.79
N GLU A 124 13.65 -1.04 15.40
CA GLU A 124 15.04 -0.75 15.01
C GLU A 124 15.54 -1.60 13.83
N SER A 125 14.75 -2.58 13.39
CA SER A 125 15.13 -3.45 12.27
C SER A 125 15.18 -2.67 10.96
N THR A 126 16.31 -2.77 10.27
CA THR A 126 16.53 -2.16 8.95
C THR A 126 16.84 -3.23 7.90
N ARG A 127 16.55 -2.93 6.64
CA ARG A 127 16.92 -3.76 5.49
C ARG A 127 16.99 -2.90 4.23
N LYS A 128 17.80 -3.30 3.25
CA LYS A 128 17.78 -2.68 1.92
C LYS A 128 16.72 -3.31 1.01
N ILE A 129 15.89 -2.48 0.36
CA ILE A 129 14.88 -2.90 -0.62
C ILE A 129 14.98 -1.98 -1.83
N ALA A 130 15.10 -2.56 -3.04
CA ALA A 130 15.27 -1.82 -4.30
C ALA A 130 16.39 -0.75 -4.26
N GLY A 131 17.43 -0.96 -3.47
CA GLY A 131 18.56 -0.03 -3.30
C GLY A 131 18.43 0.96 -2.13
N TYR A 132 17.27 1.07 -1.50
CA TYR A 132 16.98 2.05 -0.43
C TYR A 132 17.05 1.43 0.96
N ASN A 133 17.52 2.21 1.94
CA ASN A 133 17.54 1.79 3.34
C ASN A 133 16.14 1.90 3.94
N CYS A 134 15.55 0.76 4.30
CA CYS A 134 14.20 0.71 4.84
C CYS A 134 14.22 0.35 6.33
N ARG A 135 13.38 1.03 7.11
CA ARG A 135 13.10 0.72 8.51
C ARG A 135 11.79 -0.06 8.63
N LYS A 136 11.76 -1.05 9.51
CA LYS A 136 10.56 -1.84 9.75
C LYS A 136 9.63 -1.13 10.74
N ALA A 137 8.35 -1.09 10.43
CA ALA A 137 7.26 -0.70 11.30
C ALA A 137 6.21 -1.82 11.37
N VAL A 138 5.46 -1.87 12.45
CA VAL A 138 4.41 -2.87 12.68
C VAL A 138 3.10 -2.15 12.95
N TRP A 139 2.02 -2.58 12.30
CA TRP A 139 0.68 -2.14 12.63
C TRP A 139 -0.15 -3.34 13.04
N ARG A 140 -0.75 -3.27 14.23
CA ARG A 140 -1.70 -4.25 14.73
C ARG A 140 -3.10 -3.84 14.27
N ALA A 141 -3.61 -4.51 13.25
CA ALA A 141 -4.93 -4.21 12.69
C ALA A 141 -6.05 -4.64 13.64
N ASN A 142 -5.88 -5.80 14.27
CA ASN A 142 -6.77 -6.35 15.30
C ASN A 142 -5.96 -7.31 16.20
N ASP A 143 -6.64 -8.12 17.02
CA ASP A 143 -5.96 -9.02 17.96
C ASP A 143 -5.17 -10.17 17.30
N THR A 144 -5.52 -10.53 16.07
CA THR A 144 -4.96 -11.70 15.38
C THR A 144 -4.16 -11.35 14.12
N THR A 145 -4.29 -10.12 13.61
CA THR A 145 -3.63 -9.68 12.39
C THR A 145 -2.65 -8.55 12.66
N ARG A 146 -1.36 -8.82 12.41
CA ARG A 146 -0.32 -7.82 12.31
C ARG A 146 0.15 -7.65 10.87
N ILE A 147 0.44 -6.41 10.50
CA ILE A 147 1.05 -6.04 9.22
C ILE A 147 2.44 -5.48 9.49
N TYR A 148 3.41 -5.99 8.75
CA TYR A 148 4.78 -5.54 8.75
C TYR A 148 5.01 -4.65 7.53
N ALA A 149 5.47 -3.42 7.75
CA ALA A 149 5.83 -2.49 6.68
C ALA A 149 7.32 -2.17 6.76
N TRP A 150 7.98 -2.06 5.62
CA TRP A 150 9.34 -1.55 5.49
C TRP A 150 9.28 -0.27 4.66
N PHE A 151 9.65 0.86 5.26
CA PHE A 151 9.56 2.17 4.63
C PHE A 151 10.91 2.86 4.56
N SER A 152 11.12 3.72 3.57
CA SER A 152 12.36 4.50 3.40
C SER A 152 12.11 5.98 3.61
N TYR A 153 12.99 6.65 4.36
CA TYR A 153 13.01 8.10 4.54
C TYR A 153 13.56 8.86 3.32
N ASP A 154 14.19 8.16 2.38
CA ASP A 154 14.80 8.77 1.19
C ASP A 154 13.72 9.32 0.23
N ILE A 155 12.49 8.80 0.32
CA ILE A 155 11.32 9.19 -0.47
C ILE A 155 10.25 9.66 0.52
N ALA A 156 10.00 10.97 0.55
CA ALA A 156 9.25 11.62 1.64
C ALA A 156 7.74 11.33 1.63
N THR A 157 7.19 10.92 0.48
CA THR A 157 5.75 10.73 0.33
C THR A 157 5.26 9.58 1.21
N SER A 158 4.33 9.87 2.13
CA SER A 158 3.71 8.91 3.05
C SER A 158 2.70 8.01 2.34
N THR A 159 3.18 7.14 1.46
CA THR A 159 2.36 6.25 0.62
C THR A 159 2.95 4.85 0.53
N GLY A 160 2.22 3.92 -0.07
CA GLY A 160 2.58 2.51 -0.12
C GLY A 160 1.70 1.71 -1.07
N PRO A 161 1.88 0.37 -1.11
CA PRO A 161 0.99 -0.49 -1.86
C PRO A 161 -0.44 -0.44 -1.28
N GLU A 162 -1.45 -0.63 -2.14
CA GLU A 162 -2.88 -0.57 -1.79
C GLU A 162 -3.25 0.76 -1.10
N SER A 163 -3.87 0.75 0.09
CA SER A 163 -4.21 1.97 0.84
C SER A 163 -3.25 2.28 2.01
N PHE A 164 -2.10 1.62 2.08
CA PHE A 164 -1.18 1.76 3.20
C PHE A 164 -0.44 3.11 3.15
N ASN A 165 -0.53 3.85 4.26
CA ASN A 165 0.04 5.19 4.43
C ASN A 165 0.31 5.47 5.92
N GLY A 166 0.82 6.66 6.24
CA GLY A 166 0.99 7.14 7.62
C GLY A 166 2.38 6.87 8.21
N LEU A 167 3.34 6.42 7.41
CA LEU A 167 4.75 6.34 7.77
C LEU A 167 5.51 7.55 7.22
N PRO A 168 6.61 8.00 7.84
CA PRO A 168 7.37 9.20 7.43
C PRO A 168 8.25 8.95 6.19
N GLY A 169 7.69 8.28 5.19
CA GLY A 169 8.30 7.92 3.92
C GLY A 169 7.53 6.80 3.21
N VAL A 170 7.98 6.43 2.01
CA VAL A 170 7.27 5.44 1.19
C VAL A 170 7.49 4.02 1.68
N ILE A 171 6.44 3.21 1.68
CA ILE A 171 6.47 1.79 2.07
C ILE A 171 6.94 0.95 0.89
N LEU A 172 8.21 0.54 0.88
CA LEU A 172 8.80 -0.30 -0.16
C LEU A 172 8.59 -1.80 0.07
N GLY A 173 8.12 -2.20 1.25
CA GLY A 173 7.77 -3.58 1.54
C GLY A 173 6.58 -3.67 2.49
N LEU A 174 5.69 -4.62 2.25
CA LEU A 174 4.53 -4.90 3.10
C LEU A 174 4.36 -6.41 3.22
N ALA A 175 4.14 -6.93 4.42
CA ALA A 175 3.86 -8.34 4.63
C ALA A 175 2.80 -8.52 5.71
N THR A 176 1.85 -9.40 5.41
CA THR A 176 0.95 -9.98 6.42
C THR A 176 1.73 -10.90 7.35
N GLU A 177 1.29 -10.98 8.61
CA GLU A 177 1.96 -11.82 9.61
C GLU A 177 2.00 -13.31 9.26
N ASP A 178 0.92 -13.83 8.70
CA ASP A 178 0.87 -15.19 8.21
C ASP A 178 1.67 -15.38 6.91
N GLY A 179 2.18 -14.31 6.30
CA GLY A 179 2.85 -14.35 5.00
C GLY A 179 1.94 -14.76 3.86
N GLY A 180 0.63 -14.57 4.01
CA GLY A 180 -0.37 -14.83 2.96
C GLY A 180 -0.21 -13.86 1.79
N ILE A 181 0.02 -12.59 2.08
CA ILE A 181 0.29 -11.54 1.09
C ILE A 181 1.57 -10.80 1.46
N VAL A 182 2.45 -10.63 0.47
CA VAL A 182 3.70 -9.90 0.59
C VAL A 182 3.90 -9.02 -0.64
N TYR A 183 4.11 -7.73 -0.45
CA TYR A 183 4.53 -6.78 -1.49
C TYR A 183 5.98 -6.39 -1.25
N PHE A 184 6.81 -6.40 -2.29
CA PHE A 184 8.14 -5.79 -2.26
C PHE A 184 8.41 -5.00 -3.53
N ALA A 185 8.97 -3.80 -3.37
CA ALA A 185 9.43 -3.00 -4.48
C ALA A 185 10.58 -3.71 -5.23
N LYS A 186 10.44 -3.81 -6.54
CA LYS A 186 11.44 -4.35 -7.46
C LYS A 186 12.26 -3.25 -8.11
N LYS A 187 11.62 -2.13 -8.40
CA LYS A 187 12.22 -0.98 -9.10
C LYS A 187 11.62 0.31 -8.58
N VAL A 188 12.47 1.33 -8.44
CA VAL A 188 12.07 2.71 -8.17
C VAL A 188 12.63 3.57 -9.30
N GLU A 189 11.78 4.38 -9.92
CA GLU A 189 12.12 5.23 -11.05
C GLU A 189 11.76 6.67 -10.70
N LEU A 190 12.76 7.55 -10.75
CA LEU A 190 12.60 8.97 -10.46
C LEU A 190 12.12 9.69 -11.71
N ILE A 191 10.82 9.57 -11.97
CA ILE A 191 10.16 10.21 -13.11
C ILE A 191 9.12 11.20 -12.59
N LYS A 192 8.91 12.29 -13.34
CA LYS A 192 7.76 13.14 -13.10
C LYS A 192 6.49 12.32 -13.38
N ALA A 193 5.68 12.09 -12.36
CA ALA A 193 4.41 11.40 -12.53
C ALA A 193 3.50 12.24 -13.44
N ASP A 194 2.93 11.62 -14.46
CA ASP A 194 1.87 12.21 -15.27
C ASP A 194 0.64 12.44 -14.38
N GLU A 195 0.19 13.68 -14.30
CA GLU A 195 -0.94 14.09 -13.46
C GLU A 195 -2.21 13.29 -13.79
N ALA A 196 -2.40 12.89 -15.05
CA ALA A 196 -3.52 12.06 -15.46
C ALA A 196 -3.53 10.68 -14.78
N GLN A 197 -2.36 10.13 -14.43
CA GLN A 197 -2.24 8.85 -13.73
C GLN A 197 -2.65 8.95 -12.25
N LEU A 198 -2.55 10.14 -11.67
CA LEU A 198 -2.78 10.40 -10.25
C LEU A 198 -4.25 10.73 -9.93
N VAL A 199 -5.07 10.94 -10.97
CA VAL A 199 -6.48 11.32 -10.82
C VAL A 199 -7.37 10.08 -10.99
N PRO A 200 -8.30 9.80 -10.07
CA PRO A 200 -9.24 8.71 -10.22
C PRO A 200 -10.21 8.95 -11.40
N PRO A 201 -10.73 7.88 -12.03
CA PRO A 201 -11.70 8.02 -13.11
C PRO A 201 -13.02 8.64 -12.60
N LYS A 202 -13.64 9.48 -13.42
CA LYS A 202 -14.96 10.05 -13.14
C LYS A 202 -16.03 9.01 -13.41
N LYS A 203 -16.79 8.61 -12.38
CA LYS A 203 -17.89 7.64 -12.49
C LYS A 203 -19.15 8.19 -11.84
N LYS A 204 -20.31 7.80 -12.36
CA LYS A 204 -21.63 8.28 -11.92
C LYS A 204 -22.01 7.76 -10.53
N LYS A 205 -21.61 6.55 -10.18
CA LYS A 205 -21.91 5.91 -8.89
C LYS A 205 -20.62 5.72 -8.11
N VAL A 206 -20.39 6.59 -7.13
CA VAL A 206 -19.30 6.49 -6.16
C VAL A 206 -19.94 6.49 -4.78
N ARG A 207 -19.55 5.54 -3.93
CA ARG A 207 -20.13 5.34 -2.59
C ARG A 207 -19.06 5.53 -1.52
N SER A 208 -19.43 5.98 -0.33
CA SER A 208 -18.55 5.86 0.83
C SER A 208 -18.48 4.42 1.35
N ILE A 209 -17.46 4.09 2.13
CA ILE A 209 -17.36 2.78 2.78
C ILE A 209 -18.59 2.54 3.68
N HIS A 210 -19.05 3.59 4.36
CA HIS A 210 -20.23 3.53 5.24
C HIS A 210 -21.53 3.25 4.48
N GLU A 211 -21.76 3.94 3.36
CA GLU A 211 -22.93 3.71 2.51
C GLU A 211 -22.89 2.30 1.92
N LEU A 212 -21.75 1.88 1.39
CA LEU A 212 -21.58 0.54 0.84
C LEU A 212 -21.82 -0.53 1.91
N LYS A 213 -21.34 -0.31 3.14
CA LYS A 213 -21.58 -1.23 4.27
C LYS A 213 -23.06 -1.41 4.54
N LYS A 214 -23.81 -0.30 4.64
CA LYS A 214 -25.25 -0.32 4.89
C LYS A 214 -26.03 -1.03 3.79
N GLU A 215 -25.66 -0.82 2.53
CA GLU A 215 -26.28 -1.51 1.40
C GLU A 215 -26.04 -3.02 1.49
N MET A 216 -24.79 -3.43 1.70
CA MET A 216 -24.42 -4.84 1.75
C MET A 216 -24.91 -5.54 3.02
N GLU A 217 -25.03 -4.85 4.15
CA GLU A 217 -25.64 -5.38 5.38
C GLU A 217 -27.13 -5.67 5.20
N LYS A 218 -27.85 -4.87 4.41
CA LYS A 218 -29.26 -5.13 4.11
C LYS A 218 -29.44 -6.41 3.29
N GLU A 219 -28.53 -6.66 2.35
CA GLU A 219 -28.62 -7.77 1.41
C GLU A 219 -28.01 -9.07 1.99
N TYR A 220 -26.83 -8.98 2.60
CA TYR A 220 -26.01 -10.11 3.05
C TYR A 220 -25.73 -10.12 4.55
N GLY A 221 -26.24 -9.18 5.34
CA GLY A 221 -25.86 -9.06 6.76
C GLY A 221 -26.24 -10.25 7.65
N LYS A 222 -27.16 -11.12 7.19
CA LYS A 222 -27.52 -12.37 7.87
C LYS A 222 -26.54 -13.51 7.59
N GLU A 223 -25.70 -13.37 6.57
CA GLU A 223 -24.74 -14.38 6.16
C GLU A 223 -23.56 -14.44 7.14
N LYS A 224 -23.23 -15.63 7.63
CA LYS A 224 -22.14 -15.83 8.59
C LYS A 224 -20.77 -15.40 8.04
N TRP A 225 -20.59 -15.46 6.72
CA TRP A 225 -19.35 -15.08 6.05
C TRP A 225 -19.19 -13.57 5.85
N PHE A 226 -20.28 -12.79 5.89
CA PHE A 226 -20.28 -11.38 5.51
C PHE A 226 -19.30 -10.55 6.35
N LYS A 227 -19.35 -10.67 7.68
CA LYS A 227 -18.49 -9.90 8.59
C LYS A 227 -17.01 -10.20 8.36
N GLY A 228 -16.64 -11.46 8.15
CA GLY A 228 -15.27 -11.86 7.89
C GLY A 228 -14.75 -11.31 6.57
N MET A 229 -15.55 -11.42 5.51
CA MET A 229 -15.22 -10.84 4.20
C MET A 229 -15.11 -9.31 4.27
N TRP A 230 -16.06 -8.62 4.91
CA TRP A 230 -16.07 -7.16 5.04
C TRP A 230 -14.79 -6.66 5.72
N ASN A 231 -14.43 -7.27 6.84
CA ASN A 231 -13.23 -6.90 7.59
C ASN A 231 -11.95 -7.16 6.76
N ALA A 232 -11.89 -8.28 6.06
CA ALA A 232 -10.78 -8.59 5.17
C ALA A 232 -10.66 -7.59 4.02
N GLN A 233 -11.77 -7.10 3.45
CA GLN A 233 -11.74 -6.26 2.25
C GLN A 233 -11.55 -4.77 2.54
N PHE A 234 -11.97 -4.29 3.72
CA PHE A 234 -12.08 -2.85 4.02
C PHE A 234 -11.45 -2.38 5.33
N GLU A 235 -11.24 -3.27 6.32
CA GLU A 235 -10.65 -2.86 7.61
C GLU A 235 -9.12 -3.02 7.64
N ILE A 236 -8.56 -3.87 6.78
CA ILE A 236 -7.10 -4.10 6.69
C ILE A 236 -6.49 -3.39 5.48
N TRP A 237 -7.08 -3.59 4.29
CA TRP A 237 -6.51 -3.26 2.98
C TRP A 237 -7.05 -1.96 2.39
#